data_AF-A0AAE1GAW9-F1
#
_entry.id   AF-A0AAE1GAW9-F1
#
_cell.length_a   1.000
_cell.length_b   1.000
_cell.length_c   1.000
_cell.angle_alpha   90.00
_cell.angle_beta   90.00
_cell.angle_gamma   90.00
#
_symmetry.space_group_name_H-M   'P 1'
#
loop_
_entity.id
_entity.type
_entity.pdbx_description
1 polymer ?
#
loop_
_entity_poly.entity_id
_entity_poly.type
_entity_poly.pdbx_seq_one_letter_code
_entity_poly.pdbx_strand_id
1 'polypeptide(L)'
;MADDDKQMERRAANRGWVTRTSNALADLVAKPDVTTLELEDAIEEFDRRLAALDDTQSAVVMRIVEPDKLETDIEDADRFRRQVRCHRVQASQKLADLLTKTGPPAGPAAHSDNSATDSVMSNII
;
A
#
# COMPACT_ATOMS: atom_id res chain seq x y z
N MET A 1 -6.26 33.52 -16.82
CA MET A 1 -6.92 32.70 -17.86
C MET A 1 -5.99 31.60 -18.36
N ALA A 2 -4.96 31.86 -19.17
CA ALA A 2 -4.12 30.78 -19.74
C ALA A 2 -3.41 29.88 -18.70
N ASP A 3 -3.14 30.37 -17.49
CA ASP A 3 -2.50 29.56 -16.45
C ASP A 3 -3.49 28.77 -15.60
N ASP A 4 -4.77 29.15 -15.56
CA ASP A 4 -5.80 28.45 -14.79
C ASP A 4 -6.25 27.21 -15.54
N ASP A 5 -6.44 27.36 -16.86
CA ASP A 5 -6.73 26.26 -17.78
C ASP A 5 -5.64 25.18 -17.71
N LYS A 6 -4.36 25.60 -17.72
CA LYS A 6 -3.23 24.67 -17.55
C LYS A 6 -3.24 23.91 -16.23
N GLN A 7 -3.61 24.55 -15.12
CA GLN A 7 -3.68 23.82 -13.84
C GLN A 7 -4.85 22.84 -13.80
N MET A 8 -5.99 23.21 -14.39
CA MET A 8 -7.13 22.32 -14.54
C MET A 8 -6.80 21.11 -15.43
N GLU A 9 -6.10 21.31 -16.54
CA GLU A 9 -5.61 20.23 -17.42
C GLU A 9 -4.63 19.31 -16.69
N ARG A 10 -3.65 19.88 -15.96
CA ARG A 10 -2.70 19.09 -15.16
C ARG A 10 -3.40 18.27 -14.09
N ARG A 11 -4.37 18.86 -13.40
CA ARG A 11 -5.19 18.15 -12.42
C ARG A 11 -5.97 17.00 -13.06
N ALA A 12 -6.60 17.24 -14.22
CA ALA A 12 -7.33 16.21 -14.94
C ALA A 12 -6.41 15.06 -15.37
N ALA A 13 -5.23 15.37 -15.89
CA ALA A 13 -4.22 14.37 -16.25
C ALA A 13 -3.76 13.55 -15.03
N ASN A 14 -3.49 14.20 -13.90
CA ASN A 14 -3.12 13.52 -12.65
C ASN A 14 -4.24 12.64 -12.11
N ARG A 15 -5.51 13.08 -12.15
CA ARG A 15 -6.67 12.22 -11.80
C ARG A 15 -6.74 10.99 -12.70
N GLY A 16 -6.48 11.14 -14.00
CA GLY A 16 -6.42 10.03 -14.95
C GLY A 16 -5.28 9.04 -14.63
N TRP A 17 -4.12 9.52 -14.20
CA TRP A 17 -3.02 8.66 -13.75
C TRP A 17 -3.36 7.93 -12.46
N VAL A 18 -3.87 8.62 -11.44
CA VAL A 18 -4.27 8.01 -10.15
C VAL A 18 -5.35 6.95 -10.37
N THR A 19 -6.32 7.20 -11.24
CA THR A 19 -7.36 6.21 -11.57
C THR A 19 -6.75 4.96 -12.18
N ARG A 20 -5.82 5.12 -13.14
CA ARG A 20 -5.14 3.99 -13.78
C ARG A 20 -4.29 3.19 -12.81
N THR A 21 -3.50 3.84 -11.95
CA THR A 21 -2.66 3.15 -10.97
C THR A 21 -3.49 2.51 -9.85
N SER A 22 -4.60 3.15 -9.45
CA SER A 22 -5.56 2.56 -8.50
C SER A 22 -6.21 1.28 -9.05
N ASN A 23 -6.60 1.28 -10.33
CA ASN A 23 -7.16 0.09 -10.98
C ASN A 23 -6.12 -1.01 -11.13
N ALA A 24 -4.90 -0.69 -11.57
CA ALA A 24 -3.82 -1.65 -11.66
C ALA A 24 -3.50 -2.29 -10.28
N LEU A 25 -3.56 -1.48 -9.22
CA LEU A 25 -3.40 -1.97 -7.85
C LEU A 25 -4.54 -2.92 -7.45
N ALA A 26 -5.78 -2.61 -7.80
CA ALA A 26 -6.92 -3.49 -7.57
C ALA A 26 -6.77 -4.83 -8.32
N ASP A 27 -6.31 -4.80 -9.57
CA ASP A 27 -6.06 -6.00 -10.37
C ASP A 27 -4.97 -6.89 -9.73
N LEU A 28 -3.89 -6.30 -9.24
CA LEU A 28 -2.83 -7.03 -8.50
C LEU A 28 -3.35 -7.62 -7.18
N VAL A 29 -4.22 -6.91 -6.48
CA VAL A 29 -4.87 -7.44 -5.26
C VAL A 29 -5.77 -8.63 -5.59
N ALA A 30 -6.40 -8.67 -6.76
CA ALA A 30 -7.20 -9.82 -7.19
C ALA A 30 -6.35 -11.03 -7.65
N LYS A 31 -5.10 -10.81 -8.08
CA LYS A 31 -4.19 -11.85 -8.59
C LYS A 31 -3.77 -12.85 -7.50
N PRO A 32 -4.07 -14.16 -7.59
CA PRO A 32 -3.81 -15.13 -6.52
C PRO A 32 -2.34 -15.33 -6.17
N ASP A 33 -1.46 -15.22 -7.16
CA ASP A 33 -0.03 -15.48 -7.11
C ASP A 33 0.81 -14.19 -7.12
N VAL A 34 0.21 -13.05 -6.75
CA VAL A 34 0.95 -11.79 -6.63
C VAL A 34 2.03 -11.91 -5.57
N THR A 35 3.21 -11.41 -5.90
CA THR A 35 4.36 -11.37 -4.99
C THR A 35 4.32 -10.14 -4.09
N THR A 36 5.08 -10.19 -2.99
CA THR A 36 5.24 -9.02 -2.10
C THR A 36 5.86 -7.84 -2.84
N LEU A 37 6.86 -8.10 -3.68
CA LEU A 37 7.56 -7.08 -4.46
C LEU A 37 6.63 -6.38 -5.48
N GLU A 38 5.79 -7.13 -6.20
CA GLU A 38 4.80 -6.54 -7.12
C GLU A 38 3.81 -5.62 -6.40
N LEU A 39 3.36 -6.00 -5.19
CA LEU A 39 2.46 -5.16 -4.40
C LEU A 39 3.16 -3.92 -3.85
N GLU A 40 4.39 -4.04 -3.36
CA GLU A 40 5.18 -2.91 -2.85
C GLU A 40 5.41 -1.87 -3.94
N ASP A 41 5.88 -2.29 -5.12
CA ASP A 41 6.12 -1.40 -6.27
C ASP A 41 4.84 -0.69 -6.72
N ALA A 42 3.72 -1.42 -6.81
CA ALA A 42 2.45 -0.85 -7.22
C ALA A 42 1.86 0.12 -6.17
N ILE A 43 2.05 -0.16 -4.87
CA ILE A 43 1.67 0.77 -3.79
C ILE A 43 2.49 2.05 -3.89
N GLU A 44 3.81 1.95 -4.09
CA GLU A 44 4.69 3.11 -4.20
C GLU A 44 4.33 3.98 -5.43
N GLU A 45 4.09 3.36 -6.59
CA GLU A 45 3.61 4.06 -7.78
C GLU A 45 2.28 4.77 -7.53
N PHE A 46 1.32 4.10 -6.90
CA PHE A 46 0.04 4.70 -6.54
C PHE A 46 0.21 5.90 -5.61
N ASP A 47 0.96 5.75 -4.51
CA ASP A 47 1.17 6.79 -3.52
C ASP A 47 1.87 8.02 -4.14
N ARG A 48 2.85 7.80 -5.03
CA ARG A 48 3.53 8.88 -5.77
C ARG A 48 2.59 9.62 -6.73
N ARG A 49 1.71 8.92 -7.44
CA ARG A 49 0.72 9.59 -8.32
C ARG A 49 -0.32 10.36 -7.51
N LEU A 50 -0.74 9.80 -6.38
CA LEU A 50 -1.70 10.46 -5.49
C LEU A 50 -1.11 11.76 -4.91
N ALA A 51 0.16 11.73 -4.48
CA ALA A 51 0.87 12.92 -4.02
C ALA A 51 0.95 14.00 -5.12
N ALA A 52 1.31 13.62 -6.36
CA ALA A 52 1.34 14.56 -7.48
C ALA A 52 -0.04 15.17 -7.79
N LEU A 53 -1.11 14.40 -7.63
CA LEU A 53 -2.48 14.93 -7.73
C LEU A 53 -2.76 15.93 -6.61
N ASP A 54 -2.41 15.61 -5.37
CA ASP A 54 -2.61 16.48 -4.20
C ASP A 54 -1.88 17.82 -4.33
N ASP A 55 -0.67 17.82 -4.89
CA ASP A 55 0.07 19.05 -5.22
C ASP A 55 -0.70 19.90 -6.25
N THR A 56 -1.17 19.29 -7.33
CA THR A 56 -1.95 20.02 -8.35
C THR A 56 -3.31 20.48 -7.84
N GLN A 57 -3.96 19.70 -6.97
CA GLN A 57 -5.21 20.07 -6.33
C GLN A 57 -5.01 21.30 -5.43
N SER A 58 -3.93 21.32 -4.66
CA SER A 58 -3.58 22.47 -3.81
C SER A 58 -3.35 23.73 -4.66
N ALA A 59 -2.67 23.60 -5.80
CA ALA A 59 -2.46 24.71 -6.73
C ALA A 59 -3.76 25.24 -7.36
N VAL A 60 -4.74 24.37 -7.63
CA VAL A 60 -6.08 24.77 -8.12
C VAL A 60 -6.88 25.47 -7.03
N VAL A 61 -6.93 24.89 -5.83
CA VAL A 61 -7.65 25.44 -4.67
C VAL A 61 -7.25 26.88 -4.35
N MET A 62 -5.96 27.19 -4.39
CA MET A 62 -5.44 28.54 -4.12
C MET A 62 -5.89 29.60 -5.14
N ARG A 63 -6.53 29.20 -6.24
CA ARG A 63 -7.01 30.08 -7.31
C ARG A 63 -8.53 30.21 -7.34
N ILE A 64 -9.26 29.39 -6.60
CA ILE A 64 -10.72 29.49 -6.52
C ILE A 64 -11.08 30.59 -5.52
N VAL A 65 -11.60 31.71 -6.02
CA VAL A 65 -11.95 32.89 -5.20
C VAL A 65 -13.37 32.82 -4.67
N GLU A 66 -14.26 32.10 -5.37
CA GLU A 66 -15.66 31.95 -4.99
C GLU A 66 -15.83 30.86 -3.92
N PRO A 67 -16.32 31.19 -2.70
CA PRO A 67 -16.40 30.25 -1.58
C PRO A 67 -17.18 28.97 -1.90
N ASP A 68 -18.36 29.09 -2.51
CA ASP A 68 -19.22 27.94 -2.82
C ASP A 68 -18.56 26.97 -3.82
N LYS A 69 -17.82 27.53 -4.80
CA LYS A 69 -17.04 26.73 -5.76
C LYS A 69 -15.85 26.05 -5.08
N LEU A 70 -15.22 26.74 -4.12
CA LEU A 70 -14.09 26.20 -3.37
C LEU A 70 -14.53 25.00 -2.52
N GLU A 71 -15.64 25.14 -1.80
CA GLU A 71 -16.21 24.07 -0.97
C GLU A 71 -16.54 22.85 -1.82
N THR A 72 -17.27 23.05 -2.92
CA THR A 72 -17.62 21.98 -3.87
C THR A 72 -16.37 21.26 -4.40
N ASP A 73 -15.34 22.00 -4.78
CA ASP A 73 -14.11 21.43 -5.33
C ASP A 73 -13.31 20.62 -4.29
N ILE A 74 -13.30 21.06 -3.03
CA ILE A 74 -12.69 20.33 -1.90
C ILE A 74 -13.44 19.02 -1.64
N GLU A 75 -14.77 19.05 -1.60
CA GLU A 75 -15.59 17.86 -1.38
C GLU A 75 -15.42 16.82 -2.51
N ASP A 76 -15.38 17.27 -3.76
CA ASP A 76 -15.14 16.40 -4.91
C ASP A 76 -13.73 15.80 -4.90
N ALA A 77 -12.73 16.54 -4.45
CA ALA A 77 -11.38 16.04 -4.25
C ALA A 77 -11.34 14.99 -3.12
N ASP A 78 -11.98 15.24 -1.98
CA ASP A 78 -12.03 14.27 -0.87
C ASP A 78 -12.76 12.98 -1.28
N ARG A 79 -13.92 13.11 -1.92
CA ARG A 79 -14.70 11.96 -2.43
C ARG A 79 -13.85 11.08 -3.34
N PHE A 80 -13.13 11.69 -4.28
CA PHE A 80 -12.24 10.97 -5.17
C PHE A 80 -11.11 10.27 -4.42
N ARG A 81 -10.44 10.96 -3.48
CA ARG A 81 -9.37 10.39 -2.66
C ARG A 81 -9.85 9.16 -1.89
N ARG A 82 -11.02 9.23 -1.25
CA ARG A 82 -11.59 8.10 -0.51
C ARG A 82 -11.84 6.91 -1.42
N GLN A 83 -12.41 7.15 -2.61
CA GLN A 83 -12.67 6.09 -3.58
C GLN A 83 -11.39 5.36 -3.96
N VAL A 84 -10.35 6.08 -4.38
CA VAL A 84 -9.11 5.45 -4.88
C VAL A 84 -8.25 4.84 -3.76
N ARG A 85 -8.33 5.37 -2.52
CA ARG A 85 -7.61 4.84 -1.36
C ARG A 85 -8.10 3.47 -0.90
N CYS A 86 -9.34 3.08 -1.25
CA CYS A 86 -9.87 1.76 -0.94
C CYS A 86 -8.93 0.64 -1.43
N HIS A 87 -8.47 0.74 -2.69
CA HIS A 87 -7.57 -0.26 -3.29
C HIS A 87 -6.19 -0.28 -2.62
N ARG A 88 -5.67 0.88 -2.21
CA ARG A 88 -4.41 0.97 -1.46
C ARG A 88 -4.50 0.26 -0.11
N VAL A 89 -5.60 0.45 0.62
CA VAL A 89 -5.83 -0.24 1.90
C VAL A 89 -5.89 -1.74 1.69
N GLN A 90 -6.64 -2.21 0.68
CA GLN A 90 -6.72 -3.63 0.34
C GLN A 90 -5.35 -4.23 -0.03
N ALA A 91 -4.55 -3.49 -0.81
CA ALA A 91 -3.19 -3.91 -1.16
C ALA A 91 -2.27 -4.01 0.06
N SER A 92 -2.36 -3.04 0.97
CA SER A 92 -1.59 -3.07 2.24
C SER A 92 -1.98 -4.26 3.11
N GLN A 93 -3.28 -4.59 3.19
CA GLN A 93 -3.78 -5.76 3.91
C GLN A 93 -3.24 -7.06 3.30
N LYS A 94 -3.35 -7.21 1.98
CA LYS A 94 -2.84 -8.41 1.29
C LYS A 94 -1.34 -8.57 1.44
N LEU A 95 -0.58 -7.47 1.36
CA LEU A 95 0.87 -7.48 1.59
C LEU A 95 1.20 -7.97 3.00
N ALA A 96 0.49 -7.47 4.02
CA ALA A 96 0.66 -7.94 5.40
C ALA A 96 0.34 -9.44 5.56
N ASP A 97 -0.72 -9.93 4.91
CA ASP A 97 -1.08 -11.35 4.93
C ASP A 97 0.00 -12.22 4.26
N LEU A 98 0.63 -11.74 3.18
CA LEU A 98 1.73 -12.46 2.52
C LEU A 98 2.98 -12.52 3.42
N LEU A 99 3.30 -11.43 4.11
CA LEU A 99 4.46 -11.36 5.03
C LEU A 99 4.29 -12.21 6.29
N THR A 100 3.06 -12.40 6.77
CA THR A 100 2.79 -13.28 7.93
C THR A 100 2.82 -14.76 7.55
N LYS A 101 2.43 -15.12 6.32
CA LYS A 101 2.46 -16.51 5.82
C LYS A 101 3.88 -17.02 5.52
N THR A 102 4.84 -16.12 5.29
CA THR A 102 6.26 -16.44 5.06
C THR A 102 7.10 -16.46 6.34
N GLY A 103 6.48 -16.51 7.53
CA GLY A 103 7.19 -16.75 8.79
C GLY A 103 7.95 -18.10 8.80
N PRO A 104 9.07 -18.21 9.55
CA PRO A 104 9.96 -19.36 9.47
C PRO A 104 9.22 -20.67 9.78
N PRO A 105 9.53 -21.79 9.08
CA PRO A 105 8.97 -23.08 9.43
C PRO A 105 9.30 -23.33 10.90
N ALA A 106 8.28 -23.67 11.70
CA ALA A 106 8.46 -24.10 13.07
C ALA A 106 9.63 -25.10 13.10
N GLY A 107 10.76 -24.68 13.69
CA GLY A 107 11.94 -25.52 13.80
C GLY A 107 11.54 -26.84 14.46
N PRO A 108 12.17 -27.96 14.07
CA PRO A 108 11.85 -29.26 14.65
C PRO A 108 11.93 -29.15 16.17
N ALA A 109 10.86 -29.59 16.84
CA ALA A 109 10.75 -29.61 18.29
C ALA A 109 12.06 -30.14 18.88
N ALA A 110 12.74 -29.28 19.64
CA ALA A 110 13.93 -29.66 20.39
C ALA A 110 13.52 -30.79 21.35
N HIS A 111 13.86 -32.03 20.99
CA HIS A 111 13.92 -33.14 21.92
C HIS A 111 15.01 -32.80 22.94
N SER A 112 14.58 -32.17 24.03
CA SER A 112 15.33 -32.08 25.26
C SER A 112 15.22 -33.44 25.96
N ASP A 113 16.04 -34.40 25.54
CA ASP A 113 16.35 -35.56 26.38
C ASP A 113 17.66 -35.27 27.11
N ASN A 114 17.50 -34.72 28.31
CA ASN A 114 18.56 -34.57 29.29
C ASN A 114 18.37 -35.68 30.33
N SER A 115 19.11 -36.78 30.20
CA SER A 115 19.32 -37.73 31.29
C SER A 115 20.80 -38.02 31.46
N ALA A 116 21.38 -37.21 32.34
CA ALA A 116 22.40 -37.52 33.34
C ALA A 116 23.08 -38.92 33.28
N THR A 117 24.38 -38.85 33.06
CA THR A 117 25.47 -39.53 33.78
C THR A 117 25.08 -40.47 34.94
N ASP A 118 25.50 -41.74 34.84
CA ASP A 118 26.01 -42.52 35.99
C ASP A 118 27.02 -43.54 35.44
N SER A 119 28.32 -43.24 35.52
CA SER A 119 29.23 -43.56 36.63
C SER A 119 29.62 -45.04 36.68
N VAL A 120 30.89 -45.26 36.33
CA VAL A 120 31.64 -46.51 36.33
C VAL A 120 31.84 -47.00 37.76
N MET A 121 31.50 -48.26 38.08
CA MET A 121 32.24 -49.04 39.08
C MET A 121 32.26 -50.54 38.77
N SER A 122 33.49 -51.02 38.57
CA SER A 122 34.10 -52.30 38.94
C SER A 122 33.21 -53.53 39.22
N ASN A 123 33.45 -54.61 38.48
CA ASN A 123 33.92 -55.88 39.05
C ASN A 123 34.11 -56.92 37.93
N ILE A 124 35.35 -57.39 37.74
CA ILE A 124 35.64 -58.66 37.06
C ILE A 124 36.54 -59.48 38.00
N ILE A 125 36.07 -60.69 38.25
CA ILE A 125 36.69 -61.79 39.02
C ILE A 125 37.76 -62.46 38.15
#